data_AF-A0AAD3RDL7-F1
#
_entry.id   AF-A0AAD3RDL7-F1
#
_cell.length_a   1.000
_cell.length_b   1.000
_cell.length_c   1.000
_cell.angle_alpha   90.00
_cell.angle_beta   90.00
_cell.angle_gamma   90.00
#
_symmetry.space_group_name_H-M   'P 1'
#
loop_
_entity.id
_entity.type
_entity.pdbx_description
1 polymer ?
#
loop_
_entity_poly.entity_id
_entity_poly.type
_entity_poly.pdbx_seq_one_letter_code
_entity_poly.pdbx_strand_id
1 'polypeptide(L)'
;KEEDAGKIGEIKYHGIGSGFPLQYYPYYGKLLHPQYLQPLVALQFTNLTLNTELRIECKVFGDNIDYNDKDRYQGRFDIKIQINSL
;
A
#
# COMPACT_ATOMS: atom_id res chain seq x y z
N LYS A 1 10.38 3.48 8.32
CA LYS A 1 10.67 4.52 9.36
C LYS A 1 12.04 5.13 9.10
N GLU A 2 12.46 6.24 9.74
CA GLU A 2 13.81 6.82 9.54
C GLU A 2 14.93 5.78 9.75
N GLU A 3 14.77 4.86 10.70
CA GLU A 3 15.67 3.73 10.95
C GLU A 3 15.85 2.78 9.75
N ASP A 4 14.92 2.79 8.79
CA ASP A 4 14.94 1.99 7.57
C ASP A 4 15.16 2.83 6.31
N ALA A 5 15.33 4.15 6.46
CA ALA A 5 15.63 5.05 5.36
C ALA A 5 17.00 4.66 4.75
N GLY A 6 17.02 4.41 3.44
CA GLY A 6 18.21 3.94 2.72
C GLY A 6 18.40 2.42 2.68
N LYS A 7 17.59 1.63 3.41
CA LYS A 7 17.60 0.15 3.31
C LYS A 7 16.68 -0.41 2.22
N ILE A 8 15.87 0.46 1.64
CA ILE A 8 14.90 0.20 0.58
C ILE A 8 15.31 1.03 -0.62
N GLY A 9 15.50 0.37 -1.76
CA GLY A 9 15.80 1.03 -3.03
C GLY A 9 14.55 1.56 -3.73
N GLU A 10 14.59 1.62 -5.06
CA GLU A 10 13.45 2.07 -5.87
C GLU A 10 12.21 1.20 -5.64
N ILE A 11 11.08 1.84 -5.37
CA ILE A 11 9.76 1.20 -5.29
C ILE A 11 9.02 1.47 -6.60
N LYS A 12 8.66 0.41 -7.32
CA LYS A 12 7.88 0.50 -8.55
C LYS A 12 6.41 0.27 -8.24
N TYR A 13 5.57 1.17 -8.73
CA TYR A 13 4.12 1.12 -8.59
C TYR A 13 3.51 0.62 -9.90
N HIS A 14 2.67 -0.40 -9.82
CA HIS A 14 2.00 -1.01 -10.98
C HIS A 14 0.49 -0.93 -10.78
N GLY A 15 -0.23 -0.47 -11.81
CA GLY A 15 -1.67 -0.26 -11.79
C GLY A 15 -2.12 0.74 -12.84
N ILE A 16 -3.40 1.12 -12.80
CA ILE A 16 -3.91 2.24 -13.61
C ILE A 16 -3.47 3.53 -12.91
N GLY A 17 -2.27 4.00 -13.24
CA GLY A 17 -1.58 5.08 -12.52
C GLY A 17 -0.92 4.59 -11.21
N SER A 18 -0.56 5.52 -10.32
CA SER A 18 0.10 5.23 -9.05
C SER A 18 -0.87 5.09 -7.87
N GLY A 19 -2.15 4.78 -8.12
CA GLY A 19 -3.19 4.76 -7.09
C GLY A 19 -4.50 4.13 -7.57
N PHE A 20 -5.62 4.60 -7.01
CA PHE A 20 -6.95 4.05 -7.26
C PHE A 20 -7.75 4.95 -8.21
N PRO A 21 -8.15 4.46 -9.40
CA PRO A 21 -8.89 5.28 -10.36
C PRO A 21 -10.31 5.63 -9.86
N LEU A 22 -10.69 6.90 -9.93
CA LEU A 22 -11.98 7.39 -9.44
C LEU A 22 -13.20 6.79 -10.17
N GLN A 23 -13.02 6.31 -11.41
CA GLN A 23 -14.10 5.71 -12.21
C GLN A 23 -14.72 4.45 -11.60
N TYR A 24 -14.09 3.83 -10.60
CA TYR A 24 -14.64 2.65 -9.88
C TYR A 24 -15.57 3.04 -8.72
N TYR A 25 -15.68 4.32 -8.39
CA TYR A 25 -16.49 4.83 -7.28
C TYR A 25 -17.73 5.59 -7.80
N PRO A 26 -18.86 5.59 -7.05
CA PRO A 26 -19.07 4.97 -5.75
C PRO A 26 -19.47 3.48 -5.83
N TYR A 27 -19.22 2.75 -4.74
CA TYR A 27 -19.70 1.37 -4.58
C TYR A 27 -21.11 1.36 -3.96
N TYR A 28 -22.06 0.76 -4.66
CA TYR A 28 -23.48 0.71 -4.26
C TYR A 28 -23.85 -0.54 -3.42
N GLY A 29 -22.88 -1.30 -2.93
CA GLY A 29 -23.12 -2.47 -2.09
C GLY A 29 -23.31 -3.77 -2.87
N LYS A 30 -23.17 -4.91 -2.18
CA LYS A 30 -23.08 -6.26 -2.78
C LYS A 30 -24.37 -6.68 -3.49
N LEU A 31 -25.53 -6.21 -3.01
CA LEU A 31 -26.81 -6.52 -3.63
C LEU A 31 -26.93 -5.91 -5.04
N LEU A 32 -26.51 -4.66 -5.21
CA LEU A 32 -26.57 -3.94 -6.47
C LEU A 32 -25.37 -4.27 -7.37
N HIS A 33 -24.18 -4.46 -6.78
CA HIS A 33 -22.97 -4.83 -7.51
C HIS A 33 -22.41 -6.19 -7.01
N PRO A 34 -23.02 -7.33 -7.37
CA PRO A 34 -22.61 -8.65 -6.87
C PRO A 34 -21.22 -9.09 -7.36
N GLN A 35 -20.74 -8.54 -8.47
CA GLN A 35 -19.45 -8.85 -9.09
C GLN A 35 -18.51 -7.63 -9.13
N TYR A 36 -18.70 -6.67 -8.20
CA TYR A 36 -17.81 -5.52 -8.12
C TYR A 36 -16.37 -5.94 -7.88
N LEU A 37 -15.46 -5.40 -8.68
CA LEU A 37 -14.01 -5.56 -8.52
C LEU A 37 -13.44 -4.21 -8.11
N GLN A 38 -13.00 -4.11 -6.86
CA GLN A 38 -12.32 -2.90 -6.39
C GLN A 38 -10.96 -2.74 -7.08
N PRO A 39 -10.53 -1.50 -7.35
CA PRO A 39 -9.24 -1.24 -7.97
C PRO A 39 -8.09 -1.77 -7.10
N LEU A 40 -7.04 -2.27 -7.75
CA LEU A 40 -5.85 -2.80 -7.10
C LEU A 40 -4.62 -2.04 -7.58
N VAL A 41 -3.61 -1.96 -6.71
CA VAL A 41 -2.28 -1.46 -7.01
C VAL A 41 -1.27 -2.49 -6.51
N ALA A 42 -0.21 -2.72 -7.28
CA ALA A 42 0.89 -3.58 -6.89
C ALA A 42 2.15 -2.74 -6.62
N LEU A 43 2.84 -3.08 -5.54
CA LEU A 43 4.10 -2.46 -5.14
C LEU A 43 5.22 -3.48 -5.32
N GLN A 44 6.23 -3.11 -6.11
CA GLN A 44 7.41 -3.92 -6.32
C GLN A 44 8.62 -3.22 -5.67
N PHE A 45 9.11 -3.82 -4.60
CA PHE A 45 10.35 -3.43 -3.96
C PHE A 45 11.51 -4.06 -4.73
N THR A 46 12.22 -3.27 -5.54
CA THR A 46 13.21 -3.80 -6.49
C THR A 46 14.53 -4.17 -5.83
N ASN A 47 14.89 -3.45 -4.76
CA ASN A 47 16.11 -3.69 -3.99
C ASN A 47 15.80 -3.49 -2.50
N LEU A 48 16.04 -4.52 -1.71
CA LEU A 48 15.84 -4.55 -0.27
C LEU A 48 17.13 -5.06 0.37
N THR A 49 17.49 -4.46 1.51
CA THR A 49 18.61 -4.98 2.31
C THR A 49 18.25 -6.37 2.84
N LEU A 50 19.03 -7.39 2.45
CA LEU A 50 18.82 -8.77 2.89
C LEU A 50 19.14 -8.95 4.38
N ASN A 51 18.61 -10.03 4.95
CA ASN A 51 18.84 -10.44 6.35
C ASN A 51 18.49 -9.34 7.39
N THR A 52 17.59 -8.42 7.01
CA THR A 52 17.18 -7.29 7.84
C THR A 52 15.65 -7.21 7.87
N GLU A 53 15.04 -7.04 9.05
CA GLU A 53 13.61 -6.70 9.17
C GLU A 53 13.42 -5.23 8.74
N LEU A 54 12.61 -5.01 7.71
CA LEU A 54 12.27 -3.69 7.19
C LEU A 54 10.81 -3.35 7.51
N ARG A 55 10.57 -2.13 7.99
CA ARG A 55 9.21 -1.63 8.31
C ARG A 55 8.78 -0.55 7.33
N ILE A 56 7.82 -0.92 6.50
CA ILE A 56 7.33 -0.09 5.40
C ILE A 56 5.91 0.37 5.73
N GLU A 57 5.71 1.68 5.76
CA GLU A 57 4.39 2.31 5.87
C GLU A 57 3.97 2.75 4.47
N CYS A 58 2.82 2.27 4.01
CA CYS A 58 2.19 2.69 2.77
C CYS A 58 1.00 3.59 3.11
N LYS A 59 1.00 4.83 2.60
CA LYS A 59 -0.06 5.82 2.85
C LYS A 59 -0.83 6.11 1.56
N VAL A 60 -2.14 6.27 1.68
CA VAL A 60 -3.02 6.72 0.60
C VAL A 60 -3.38 8.18 0.83
N PHE A 61 -3.02 9.06 -0.11
CA PHE A 61 -3.29 10.49 0.01
C PHE A 61 -4.59 10.86 -0.71
N GLY A 62 -5.43 11.66 -0.06
CA GLY A 62 -6.65 12.23 -0.63
C GLY A 62 -7.43 13.03 0.40
N ASP A 63 -8.20 14.01 -0.04
CA ASP A 63 -8.97 14.90 0.85
C ASP A 63 -10.03 14.16 1.68
N ASN A 64 -10.45 12.99 1.21
CA ASN A 64 -11.44 12.12 1.85
C ASN A 64 -10.82 10.95 2.64
N ILE A 65 -9.50 10.96 2.86
CA ILE A 65 -8.77 9.89 3.53
C ILE A 65 -8.11 10.43 4.80
N ASP A 66 -8.70 10.07 5.94
CA ASP A 66 -8.16 10.38 7.25
C ASP A 66 -7.17 9.32 7.73
N TYR A 67 -6.36 9.68 8.73
CA TYR A 67 -5.43 8.79 9.42
C TYR A 67 -5.71 8.78 10.92
N ASN A 68 -5.38 7.66 11.57
CA ASN A 68 -5.56 7.50 13.00
C ASN A 68 -4.36 6.77 13.62
N ASP A 69 -3.95 7.20 14.82
CA ASP A 69 -2.80 6.62 15.52
C ASP A 69 -3.15 5.33 16.28
N LYS A 70 -4.41 5.17 16.67
CA LYS A 70 -4.92 3.95 17.29
C LYS A 70 -5.29 2.91 16.24
N ASP A 71 -5.93 3.34 15.16
CA ASP A 71 -6.22 2.49 14.01
C ASP A 71 -5.13 2.61 12.93
N ARG A 72 -4.15 1.72 13.00
CA ARG A 72 -3.02 1.67 12.06
C ARG A 72 -3.39 1.26 10.63
N TYR A 73 -4.67 0.95 10.37
CA TYR A 73 -5.16 0.58 9.04
C TYR A 73 -6.12 1.61 8.43
N GLN A 74 -6.37 2.74 9.12
CA GLN A 74 -7.14 3.85 8.57
C GLN A 74 -6.25 4.72 7.67
N GLY A 75 -6.48 4.66 6.35
CA GLY A 75 -5.78 5.48 5.34
C GLY A 75 -4.32 5.08 5.06
N ARG A 76 -3.77 4.15 5.86
CA ARG A 76 -2.41 3.63 5.73
C ARG A 76 -2.36 2.16 6.06
N PHE A 77 -1.27 1.49 5.70
CA PHE A 77 -0.97 0.15 6.20
C PHE A 77 0.53 -0.01 6.43
N ASP A 78 0.87 -0.74 7.50
CA ASP A 78 2.24 -1.10 7.87
C ASP A 78 2.52 -2.56 7.49
N ILE A 79 3.65 -2.81 6.82
CA ILE A 79 4.17 -4.17 6.61
C ILE A 79 5.57 -4.31 7.19
N LYS A 80 5.84 -5.52 7.70
CA LYS A 80 7.18 -5.96 8.08
C LYS A 80 7.62 -7.02 7.09
N ILE A 81 8.74 -6.81 6.43
CA ILE A 81 9.29 -7.76 5.47
C ILE A 81 10.75 -8.05 5.82
N GLN A 82 11.14 -9.32 5.72
CA GLN A 82 12.52 -9.75 5.85
C GLN A 82 12.80 -10.78 4.76
N ILE A 83 13.80 -10.51 3.94
CA ILE A 83 14.26 -11.43 2.90
C ILE A 83 15.59 -11.99 3.36
N ASN A 84 15.62 -13.29 3.66
CA ASN A 84 16.84 -13.97 4.07
C ASN A 84 17.65 -14.36 2.81
N SER A 85 18.97 -14.18 2.86
CA SER A 85 19.85 -14.83 1.89
C SER A 85 19.88 -16.34 2.19
N LEU A 86 20.01 -17.15 1.13
CA LEU A 86 20.26 -18.59 1.26
C LEU A 86 21.60 -18.86 1.96
#